data_AF-A3Y6K6-F1
#
_entry.id   AF-A3Y6K6-F1
#
_cell.length_a   1.000
_cell.length_b   1.000
_cell.length_c   1.000
_cell.angle_alpha   90.00
_cell.angle_beta   90.00
_cell.angle_gamma   90.00
#
_symmetry.space_group_name_H-M   'P 1'
#
loop_
_entity.id
_entity.type
_entity.pdbx_description
1 polymer ?
#
loop_
_entity_poly.entity_id
_entity_poly.type
_entity_poly.pdbx_seq_one_letter_code
_entity_poly.pdbx_strand_id
1 'polypeptide(L)'
;METIALKACNSKYVCAENAGKSALIANRERVGAWETFKVIPLKGNKFALQACNGKYVCAERKGANSLIANRDKVGAWETFEWVNKGNRKGFKAGCNGKHVCAEGGGAKALIANRDNFDVWESFDVIELNSDALKALAKKGKEATAERAGTDENMMNEQTMTLGKDFK
;
A
#
# COMPACT_ATOMS: atom_id res chain seq x y z
N MET A 1 -9.16 -0.76 -15.54
CA MET A 1 -8.00 -1.17 -14.71
C MET A 1 -8.53 -1.51 -13.34
N GLU A 2 -8.26 -2.72 -12.87
CA GLU A 2 -8.70 -3.19 -11.56
C GLU A 2 -7.86 -2.51 -10.46
N THR A 3 -8.51 -2.07 -9.38
CA THR A 3 -7.82 -1.54 -8.20
C THR A 3 -8.13 -2.46 -7.03
N ILE A 4 -7.11 -2.83 -6.28
CA ILE A 4 -7.21 -3.79 -5.19
C ILE A 4 -6.63 -3.22 -3.91
N ALA A 5 -7.06 -3.80 -2.78
CA ALA A 5 -6.30 -3.81 -1.54
C ALA A 5 -5.84 -5.24 -1.24
N LEU A 6 -4.66 -5.37 -0.63
CA LEU A 6 -4.10 -6.64 -0.19
C LEU A 6 -4.13 -6.69 1.33
N LYS A 7 -4.74 -7.72 1.91
CA LYS A 7 -4.76 -7.94 3.36
C LYS A 7 -3.93 -9.17 3.70
N ALA A 8 -2.94 -9.03 4.58
CA ALA A 8 -2.06 -10.13 4.97
C ALA A 8 -2.64 -10.96 6.13
N CYS A 9 -1.94 -12.03 6.51
CA CYS A 9 -2.37 -12.95 7.56
C CYS A 9 -2.55 -12.32 8.96
N ASN A 10 -1.94 -11.17 9.24
CA ASN A 10 -2.19 -10.39 10.47
C ASN A 10 -3.48 -9.57 10.44
N SER A 11 -4.34 -9.78 9.45
CA SER A 11 -5.57 -9.02 9.23
C SER A 11 -5.38 -7.53 8.96
N LYS A 12 -4.17 -7.10 8.56
CA LYS A 12 -3.89 -5.70 8.18
C LYS A 12 -3.67 -5.55 6.68
N TYR A 13 -3.94 -4.36 6.17
CA TYR A 13 -3.75 -4.00 4.78
C TYR A 13 -2.31 -3.61 4.50
N VAL A 14 -1.81 -4.05 3.34
CA VAL A 14 -0.50 -3.67 2.78
C VAL A 14 -0.54 -2.19 2.43
N CYS A 15 0.40 -1.44 3.00
CA CYS A 15 0.56 -0.01 2.83
C CYS A 15 1.80 0.29 1.97
N ALA A 16 1.63 1.14 0.97
CA ALA A 16 2.72 1.79 0.27
C ALA A 16 3.27 2.95 1.12
N GLU A 17 4.08 2.62 2.12
CA GLU A 17 4.63 3.58 3.09
C GLU A 17 5.33 4.78 2.43
N ASN A 18 5.26 5.94 3.11
CA ASN A 18 5.82 7.20 2.63
C ASN A 18 5.38 7.51 1.18
N ALA A 19 4.08 7.39 0.91
CA ALA A 19 3.52 7.50 -0.44
C ALA A 19 4.28 6.62 -1.46
N GLY A 20 4.54 5.37 -1.11
CA GLY A 20 5.23 4.36 -1.93
C GLY A 20 6.74 4.48 -2.04
N LYS A 21 7.38 5.46 -1.39
CA LYS A 21 8.85 5.63 -1.40
C LYS A 21 9.57 4.67 -0.44
N SER A 22 8.83 4.01 0.45
CA SER A 22 9.36 3.04 1.42
C SER A 22 8.83 1.63 1.16
N ALA A 23 9.34 0.67 1.93
CA ALA A 23 8.92 -0.72 1.85
C ALA A 23 7.41 -0.89 2.04
N LEU A 24 6.82 -1.82 1.29
CA LEU A 24 5.43 -2.23 1.48
C LEU A 24 5.31 -3.06 2.77
N ILE A 25 4.40 -2.68 3.68
CA ILE A 25 4.20 -3.35 4.99
C ILE A 25 2.71 -3.54 5.25
N ALA A 26 2.28 -4.68 5.78
CA ALA A 26 0.90 -4.92 6.19
C ALA A 26 0.62 -4.38 7.61
N ASN A 27 0.44 -3.07 7.75
CA ASN A 27 0.31 -2.40 9.06
C ASN A 27 -0.93 -1.51 9.20
N ARG A 28 -1.85 -1.48 8.23
CA ARG A 28 -3.03 -0.60 8.25
C ARG A 28 -4.31 -1.34 8.59
N GLU A 29 -5.12 -0.73 9.45
CA GLU A 29 -6.42 -1.29 9.88
C GLU A 29 -7.53 -1.07 8.84
N ARG A 30 -7.36 -0.09 7.95
CA ARG A 30 -8.37 0.34 6.99
C ARG A 30 -7.73 0.62 5.64
N VAL A 31 -8.51 0.41 4.59
CA VAL A 31 -8.12 0.80 3.23
C VAL A 31 -8.28 2.32 3.08
N GLY A 32 -7.24 2.96 2.60
CA GLY A 32 -7.18 4.32 2.11
C GLY A 32 -6.29 4.39 0.87
N ALA A 33 -5.87 5.59 0.47
CA ALA A 33 -5.13 5.78 -0.77
C ALA A 33 -3.80 4.98 -0.82
N TRP A 34 -3.10 4.87 0.31
CA TRP A 34 -1.80 4.19 0.38
C TRP A 34 -1.92 2.66 0.41
N GLU A 35 -3.10 2.13 0.72
CA GLU A 35 -3.39 0.69 0.76
C GLU A 35 -4.04 0.20 -0.55
N THR A 36 -4.19 1.09 -1.54
CA THR A 36 -4.72 0.74 -2.85
C THR A 36 -3.62 0.60 -3.89
N PHE A 37 -3.75 -0.42 -4.73
CA PHE A 37 -2.85 -0.71 -5.83
C PHE A 37 -3.65 -0.96 -7.10
N LYS A 38 -3.23 -0.34 -8.20
CA LYS A 38 -3.76 -0.67 -9.53
C LYS A 38 -3.06 -1.93 -10.04
N VAL A 39 -3.84 -2.89 -10.50
CA VAL A 39 -3.34 -4.07 -11.21
C VAL A 39 -3.26 -3.72 -12.69
N ILE A 40 -2.05 -3.75 -13.24
CA ILE A 40 -1.77 -3.48 -14.65
C ILE A 40 -1.49 -4.83 -15.35
N PRO A 41 -2.42 -5.35 -16.17
CA PRO A 41 -2.22 -6.60 -16.88
C PRO A 41 -1.01 -6.51 -17.83
N LEU A 42 -0.22 -7.59 -17.88
CA LEU A 42 0.88 -7.78 -18.82
C LEU A 42 0.58 -8.99 -19.71
N LYS A 43 1.52 -9.36 -20.60
CA LYS A 43 1.35 -10.55 -21.45
C LYS A 43 1.30 -11.82 -20.60
N GLY A 44 0.36 -12.72 -20.92
CA GLY A 44 0.16 -13.98 -20.19
C GLY A 44 -0.50 -13.76 -18.83
N ASN A 45 -0.21 -14.63 -17.84
CA ASN A 45 -0.75 -14.52 -16.47
C ASN A 45 0.02 -13.52 -15.58
N LYS A 46 0.67 -12.53 -16.20
CA LYS A 46 1.58 -11.60 -15.52
C LYS A 46 0.92 -10.24 -15.32
N PHE A 47 1.34 -9.54 -14.27
CA PHE A 47 0.85 -8.20 -13.97
C PHE A 47 1.94 -7.36 -13.30
N ALA A 48 1.72 -6.05 -13.26
CA ALA A 48 2.45 -5.13 -12.40
C ALA A 48 1.49 -4.48 -11.40
N LEU A 49 2.00 -4.11 -10.23
CA LEU A 49 1.28 -3.30 -9.25
C LEU A 49 1.77 -1.86 -9.34
N GLN A 50 0.84 -0.90 -9.43
CA GLN A 50 1.13 0.52 -9.35
C GLN A 50 0.50 1.12 -8.09
N ALA A 51 1.29 1.83 -7.29
CA ALA A 51 0.83 2.45 -6.04
C ALA A 51 0.24 3.85 -6.27
N CYS A 52 -0.22 4.49 -5.19
CA CYS A 52 -0.81 5.83 -5.22
C CYS A 52 0.10 6.94 -5.79
N ASN A 53 1.41 6.75 -5.77
CA ASN A 53 2.39 7.69 -6.33
C ASN A 53 2.62 7.52 -7.85
N GLY A 54 1.87 6.64 -8.52
CA GLY A 54 2.01 6.37 -9.94
C GLY A 54 3.22 5.51 -10.31
N LYS A 55 4.03 5.07 -9.35
CA LYS A 55 5.19 4.20 -9.57
C LYS A 55 4.81 2.73 -9.43
N TYR A 56 5.56 1.89 -10.13
CA TYR A 56 5.45 0.44 -10.08
C TYR A 56 6.19 -0.14 -8.89
N VAL A 57 5.58 -1.14 -8.26
CA VAL A 57 6.17 -1.95 -7.19
C VAL A 57 7.29 -2.80 -7.76
N CYS A 58 8.47 -2.70 -7.17
CA CYS A 58 9.70 -3.37 -7.55
C CYS A 58 10.12 -4.36 -6.48
N ALA A 59 10.41 -5.60 -6.87
CA ALA A 59 11.10 -6.58 -6.03
C ALA A 59 12.61 -6.27 -6.00
N GLU A 60 13.02 -5.41 -5.07
CA GLU A 60 14.38 -4.87 -5.03
C GLU A 60 15.46 -5.94 -4.93
N ARG A 61 16.62 -5.65 -5.53
CA ARG A 61 17.78 -6.57 -5.59
C ARG A 61 17.40 -7.98 -6.06
N LYS A 62 16.64 -8.07 -7.17
CA LYS A 62 16.15 -9.34 -7.71
C LYS A 62 15.32 -10.14 -6.68
N GLY A 63 14.54 -9.43 -5.86
CA GLY A 63 13.68 -9.98 -4.80
C GLY A 63 14.39 -10.38 -3.52
N ALA A 64 15.69 -10.13 -3.38
CA ALA A 64 16.40 -10.32 -2.11
C ALA A 64 16.05 -9.25 -1.05
N ASN A 65 15.52 -8.11 -1.49
CA ASN A 65 15.10 -7.00 -0.64
C ASN A 65 13.58 -6.78 -0.70
N SER A 66 13.13 -5.85 0.15
CA SER A 66 11.73 -5.42 0.24
C SER A 66 11.15 -4.95 -1.10
N LEU A 67 9.84 -5.15 -1.24
CA LEU A 67 9.07 -4.53 -2.31
C LEU A 67 8.94 -3.02 -2.04
N ILE A 68 9.19 -2.19 -3.07
CA ILE A 68 9.07 -0.71 -3.00
C ILE A 68 8.42 -0.16 -4.27
N ALA A 69 7.52 0.81 -4.18
CA ALA A 69 6.87 1.44 -5.34
C ALA A 69 7.69 2.65 -5.87
N ASN A 70 8.80 2.35 -6.55
CA ASN A 70 9.79 3.37 -6.93
C ASN A 70 10.23 3.31 -8.41
N ARG A 71 9.53 2.57 -9.28
CA ARG A 71 9.89 2.43 -10.70
C ARG A 71 8.92 3.14 -11.63
N ASP A 72 9.47 3.77 -12.65
CA ASP A 72 8.70 4.47 -13.69
C ASP A 72 8.22 3.56 -14.82
N LYS A 73 8.87 2.41 -15.01
CA LYS A 73 8.59 1.47 -16.09
C LYS A 73 8.57 0.05 -15.56
N VAL A 74 7.76 -0.78 -16.19
CA VAL A 74 7.69 -2.21 -15.88
C VAL A 74 8.85 -2.94 -16.58
N GLY A 75 9.64 -3.66 -15.79
CA GLY A 75 10.62 -4.64 -16.23
C GLY A 75 10.47 -5.95 -15.46
N ALA A 76 11.54 -6.75 -15.41
CA ALA A 76 11.50 -8.06 -14.78
C ALA A 76 11.24 -8.02 -13.27
N TRP A 77 11.65 -6.95 -12.58
CA TRP A 77 11.53 -6.83 -11.12
C TRP A 77 10.16 -6.28 -10.68
N GLU A 78 9.44 -5.64 -11.60
CA GLU A 78 8.10 -5.08 -11.40
C GLU A 78 7.00 -6.01 -11.93
N THR A 79 7.41 -7.15 -12.48
CA THR A 79 6.52 -8.17 -13.02
C THR A 79 6.24 -9.22 -11.94
N PHE A 80 4.95 -9.52 -11.74
CA PHE A 80 4.47 -10.55 -10.82
C PHE A 80 3.53 -11.50 -11.54
N GLU A 81 3.31 -12.67 -10.96
CA GLU A 81 2.39 -13.68 -11.46
C GLU A 81 1.54 -14.20 -10.29
N TRP A 82 0.22 -14.29 -10.51
CA TRP A 82 -0.71 -14.76 -9.49
C TRP A 82 -0.47 -16.23 -9.18
N VAL A 83 -0.59 -16.56 -7.89
CA VAL A 83 -0.54 -17.93 -7.36
C VAL A 83 -1.83 -18.15 -6.57
N ASN A 84 -2.55 -19.22 -6.91
CA ASN A 84 -3.79 -19.61 -6.26
C ASN A 84 -3.64 -21.00 -5.65
N LYS A 85 -4.00 -21.16 -4.37
CA LYS A 85 -3.99 -22.46 -3.67
C LYS A 85 -5.28 -22.60 -2.84
N GLY A 86 -6.28 -23.24 -3.44
CA GLY A 86 -7.64 -23.24 -2.90
C GLY A 86 -8.19 -21.82 -2.83
N ASN A 87 -8.64 -21.41 -1.64
CA ASN A 87 -9.18 -20.06 -1.42
C ASN A 87 -8.09 -18.99 -1.15
N ARG A 88 -6.82 -19.38 -1.04
CA ARG A 88 -5.71 -18.47 -0.77
C ARG A 88 -5.13 -17.95 -2.09
N LYS A 89 -4.93 -16.64 -2.17
CA LYS A 89 -4.27 -15.97 -3.28
C LYS A 89 -2.93 -15.39 -2.81
N GLY A 90 -1.97 -15.31 -3.70
CA GLY A 90 -0.77 -14.52 -3.52
C GLY A 90 -0.04 -14.40 -4.85
N PHE A 91 1.23 -14.04 -4.83
CA PHE A 91 1.95 -13.80 -6.08
C PHE A 91 3.44 -14.04 -5.92
N LYS A 92 4.09 -14.39 -7.03
CA LYS A 92 5.54 -14.56 -7.14
C LYS A 92 6.16 -13.45 -7.96
N ALA A 93 7.40 -13.08 -7.63
CA ALA A 93 8.15 -12.11 -8.42
C ALA A 93 8.74 -12.76 -9.67
N GLY A 94 8.54 -12.15 -10.83
CA GLY A 94 9.04 -12.65 -12.11
C GLY A 94 10.56 -12.70 -12.20
N CYS A 95 11.27 -11.88 -11.42
CA CYS A 95 12.73 -11.79 -11.45
C CYS A 95 13.47 -12.96 -10.78
N ASN A 96 12.81 -13.71 -9.89
CA ASN A 96 13.42 -14.81 -9.15
C ASN A 96 12.50 -16.03 -8.93
N GLY A 97 11.22 -15.94 -9.33
CA GLY A 97 10.25 -17.02 -9.19
C GLY A 97 9.76 -17.29 -7.77
N LYS A 98 10.21 -16.51 -6.78
CA LYS A 98 9.88 -16.70 -5.37
C LYS A 98 8.58 -15.98 -5.00
N HIS A 99 7.83 -16.57 -4.07
CA HIS A 99 6.62 -16.01 -3.51
C HIS A 99 6.92 -14.79 -2.65
N VAL A 100 6.02 -13.80 -2.72
CA VAL A 100 6.06 -12.61 -1.89
C VAL A 100 5.53 -12.97 -0.51
N CYS A 101 6.37 -12.78 0.50
CA CYS A 101 6.11 -13.08 1.90
C CYS A 101 5.87 -11.80 2.69
N ALA A 102 4.81 -11.78 3.49
CA ALA A 102 4.58 -10.77 4.51
C ALA A 102 5.44 -11.10 5.74
N GLU A 103 6.69 -10.63 5.76
CA GLU A 103 7.67 -11.02 6.79
C GLU A 103 7.20 -10.70 8.21
N GLY A 104 7.65 -11.52 9.17
CA GLY A 104 7.24 -11.40 10.57
C GLY A 104 5.72 -11.54 10.75
N GLY A 105 5.07 -12.40 9.94
CA GLY A 105 3.61 -12.55 9.93
C GLY A 105 2.87 -11.29 9.48
N GLY A 106 3.49 -10.44 8.67
CA GLY A 106 2.93 -9.18 8.15
C GLY A 106 3.33 -7.93 8.93
N ALA A 107 4.01 -8.05 10.07
CA ALA A 107 4.51 -6.90 10.82
C ALA A 107 5.76 -6.24 10.19
N LYS A 108 6.39 -6.89 9.20
CA LYS A 108 7.57 -6.39 8.49
C LYS A 108 7.30 -6.27 6.99
N ALA A 109 8.33 -5.83 6.27
CA ALA A 109 8.28 -5.60 4.84
C ALA A 109 7.92 -6.86 4.04
N LEU A 110 7.20 -6.66 2.93
CA LEU A 110 6.99 -7.70 1.95
C LEU A 110 8.29 -8.00 1.18
N ILE A 111 8.69 -9.27 1.07
CA ILE A 111 9.91 -9.71 0.38
C ILE A 111 9.60 -10.91 -0.53
N ALA A 112 10.13 -10.93 -1.75
CA ALA A 112 9.99 -12.06 -2.67
C ALA A 112 11.06 -13.15 -2.42
N ASN A 113 11.01 -13.80 -1.26
CA ASN A 113 12.09 -14.69 -0.80
C ASN A 113 11.66 -16.15 -0.52
N ARG A 114 10.38 -16.52 -0.71
CA ARG A 114 9.88 -17.85 -0.32
C ARG A 114 9.72 -18.80 -1.49
N ASP A 115 10.21 -20.03 -1.31
CA ASP A 115 10.04 -21.10 -2.30
C ASP A 115 8.67 -21.77 -2.16
N ASN A 116 8.17 -21.88 -0.93
CA ASN A 116 6.87 -22.47 -0.63
C ASN A 116 5.79 -21.40 -0.47
N PHE A 117 4.55 -21.80 -0.77
CA PHE A 117 3.35 -20.97 -0.58
C PHE A 117 2.55 -21.46 0.62
N ASP A 118 2.51 -20.64 1.66
CA ASP A 118 1.70 -20.83 2.85
C ASP A 118 1.08 -19.52 3.36
N VAL A 119 0.71 -19.46 4.64
CA VAL A 119 -0.07 -18.37 5.25
C VAL A 119 0.59 -17.00 5.15
N TRP A 120 1.93 -16.90 5.19
CA TRP A 120 2.62 -15.60 5.08
C TRP A 120 2.77 -15.12 3.63
N GLU A 121 2.60 -16.02 2.65
CA GLU A 121 2.60 -15.70 1.22
C GLU A 121 1.18 -15.51 0.67
N SER A 122 0.19 -15.63 1.55
CA SER A 122 -1.22 -15.52 1.23
C SER A 122 -1.77 -14.15 1.60
N PHE A 123 -2.63 -13.62 0.74
CA PHE A 123 -3.30 -12.35 0.89
C PHE A 123 -4.78 -12.50 0.52
N ASP A 124 -5.66 -11.87 1.31
CA ASP A 124 -7.00 -11.58 0.82
C ASP A 124 -6.87 -10.46 -0.20
N VAL A 125 -7.35 -10.70 -1.42
CA VAL A 125 -7.37 -9.71 -2.50
C VAL A 125 -8.77 -9.11 -2.53
N ILE A 126 -8.88 -7.86 -2.08
CA ILE A 126 -10.14 -7.11 -2.08
C ILE A 126 -10.20 -6.27 -3.34
N GLU A 127 -11.13 -6.59 -4.23
CA GLU A 127 -11.44 -5.77 -5.40
C GLU A 127 -12.21 -4.50 -4.98
N LEU A 128 -11.73 -3.34 -5.41
CA LEU A 128 -12.34 -2.05 -5.10
C LEU A 128 -13.10 -1.54 -6.33
N ASN A 129 -14.42 -1.62 -6.27
CA ASN A 129 -15.29 -1.08 -7.30
C ASN A 129 -15.35 0.46 -7.28
N SER A 130 -15.98 1.06 -8.30
CA SER A 130 -16.07 2.52 -8.43
C SER A 130 -16.67 3.21 -7.20
N ASP A 131 -17.60 2.58 -6.52
CA ASP A 131 -18.30 3.18 -5.38
C ASP A 131 -17.45 3.12 -4.11
N ALA A 132 -16.74 2.01 -3.90
CA ALA A 132 -15.72 1.90 -2.87
C ALA A 132 -14.64 2.97 -3.05
N LEU A 133 -14.16 3.17 -4.29
CA LEU A 133 -13.14 4.18 -4.59
C LEU A 133 -13.65 5.61 -4.34
N LYS A 134 -14.90 5.94 -4.73
CA LYS A 134 -15.52 7.25 -4.42
C LYS A 134 -15.64 7.48 -2.92
N ALA A 135 -16.06 6.46 -2.16
CA ALA A 135 -16.17 6.56 -0.70
C ALA A 135 -14.81 6.82 -0.04
N LEU A 136 -13.74 6.18 -0.52
CA LEU A 136 -12.37 6.44 -0.06
C LEU A 136 -11.92 7.87 -0.38
N ALA A 137 -12.24 8.38 -1.57
CA ALA A 137 -11.89 9.76 -1.96
C ALA A 137 -12.60 10.82 -1.11
N LYS A 138 -13.86 10.59 -0.74
CA LYS A 138 -14.62 11.49 0.15
C LYS A 138 -13.99 11.56 1.55
N LYS A 139 -13.69 10.39 2.14
CA LYS A 139 -13.03 10.31 3.47
C LYS A 139 -11.66 10.97 3.49
N GLY A 140 -10.89 10.86 2.41
CA GLY A 140 -9.61 11.55 2.28
C GLY A 140 -9.72 13.08 2.35
N LYS A 141 -10.74 13.66 1.71
CA LYS A 141 -11.00 15.12 1.77
C LYS A 141 -11.48 15.57 3.15
N GLU A 142 -12.35 14.77 3.79
CA GLU A 142 -12.85 15.05 5.13
C GLU A 142 -11.72 15.01 6.18
N ALA A 143 -10.83 14.02 6.11
CA ALA A 143 -9.66 13.92 6.99
C ALA A 143 -8.65 15.08 6.80
N THR A 144 -8.51 15.62 5.58
CA THR A 144 -7.69 16.82 5.35
C THR A 144 -8.34 18.10 5.84
N ALA A 145 -9.67 18.22 5.77
CA ALA A 145 -10.40 19.38 6.27
C ALA A 145 -10.39 19.44 7.81
N GLU A 146 -10.52 18.30 8.48
CA GLU A 146 -10.46 18.21 9.94
C GLU A 146 -9.07 18.57 10.50
N ARG A 147 -7.99 18.23 9.78
CA ARG A 147 -6.62 18.60 10.15
C ARG A 147 -6.28 20.07 9.88
N ALA A 148 -6.92 20.70 8.90
CA ALA A 148 -6.75 22.13 8.63
C ALA A 148 -7.48 23.02 9.65
N GLY A 149 -8.64 22.58 10.15
CA GLY A 149 -9.42 23.33 11.15
C GLY A 149 -8.79 23.40 12.55
N THR A 150 -7.85 22.50 12.88
CA THR A 150 -7.15 22.52 14.17
C THR A 150 -5.96 23.50 14.22
N ASP A 151 -5.33 23.79 13.07
CA ASP A 151 -4.15 24.66 13.00
C ASP A 151 -4.54 26.15 13.04
N GLU A 152 -5.69 26.55 12.47
CA GLU A 152 -6.19 27.93 12.56
C GLU A 152 -6.67 28.32 13.97
N ASN A 153 -7.18 27.35 14.75
CA ASN A 153 -7.68 27.62 16.11
C ASN A 153 -6.54 27.82 17.13
N MET A 154 -5.34 27.28 16.90
CA MET A 154 -4.18 27.51 17.79
C MET A 154 -3.52 28.88 17.60
N MET A 155 -3.69 29.54 16.45
CA MET A 155 -3.14 30.88 16.19
C MET A 155 -4.04 32.01 16.72
N ASN A 156 -5.33 31.76 16.96
CA ASN A 156 -6.28 32.80 17.39
C ASN A 156 -6.46 32.91 18.92
N GLU A 157 -5.98 31.93 19.71
CA GLU A 157 -6.01 32.00 21.18
C GLU A 157 -4.78 32.72 21.78
N GLN A 158 -3.64 32.76 21.06
CA GLN A 158 -2.42 33.42 21.56
C GLN A 158 -2.43 34.95 21.43
N THR A 159 -3.35 35.53 20.64
CA THR A 159 -3.45 36.98 20.43
C THR A 159 -4.43 37.69 21.37
N MET A 160 -5.20 36.96 22.17
CA MET A 160 -6.18 37.55 23.11
C MET A 160 -5.64 37.88 24.52
N THR A 161 -4.40 37.54 24.86
CA THR A 161 -3.89 37.67 26.24
C THR A 161 -2.93 38.85 26.51
N LEU A 162 -2.65 39.74 25.55
CA LEU A 162 -1.71 40.87 25.76
C LEU A 162 -2.35 42.28 25.84
N GLY A 163 -3.67 42.39 25.97
CA GLY A 163 -4.40 43.65 25.81
C GLY A 163 -4.95 44.34 27.06
N LYS A 164 -4.49 44.03 28.28
CA LYS A 164 -4.91 44.77 29.49
C LYS A 164 -3.77 44.80 30.50
N ASP A 165 -3.09 45.94 30.60
CA ASP A 165 -2.56 46.53 31.84
C ASP A 165 -1.52 47.60 31.48
N PHE A 166 -2.01 48.80 31.18
CA PHE A 166 -1.27 50.04 31.40
C PHE A 166 -2.25 51.04 32.01
N LYS A 167 -2.09 51.27 33.32
CA LYS A 167 -2.67 52.39 34.04
C LYS A 167 -1.58 53.01 34.89
#